data_AF-A0A0N4U7R0-F1
#
_entry.id   AF-A0A0N4U7R0-F1
#
_cell.length_a   1.000
_cell.length_b   1.000
_cell.length_c   1.000
_cell.angle_alpha   90.00
_cell.angle_beta   90.00
_cell.angle_gamma   90.00
#
_symmetry.space_group_name_H-M   'P 1'
#
loop_
_entity.id
_entity.type
_entity.pdbx_description
1 polymer ?
#
loop_
_entity_poly.entity_id
_entity_poly.type
_entity_poly.pdbx_seq_one_letter_code
_entity_poly.pdbx_strand_id
1 'polypeptide(L)'
;MYSGTFLQNSPYVAHFCHPKYHVFDCKYADVVCQRGCGQIYIKMNEQKHLNEDCDRRMGKCEFCEKEIALKGMDIHLKVIDHHSGPNPVCPDYIIDCPNNCGLKAVPREKIKQHLPVCVNAGAACPFNEFGCDYMGDTRNTSMLLFNMETIMEMLVCKMDALQRRTATLEKLYGPQTIWRIDNVKQKQNEARSGAKTMIFSPPFITGRHGYKMFLSASLYGDGPIRGQYMSVFVGIMRGEYDALLEWPFTHKVTITLMDQNPDVTNRNDISYIIKPNPLPAYKAYLDRPVSERNASFGAVKFCELEILDRYIRDDVIYIKVNVDTDSEKYEQSSEAFISQMNKKSQTKTLTSNNTVETKNKIKEIQQLLKPANQVPIEINQKPDNNWSDVITDQPKSVNYTHLYNQSSVYNPQ
;
A
#
# COMPACT_ATOMS: atom_id res chain seq x y z
N MET A 1 -34.35 16.04 -22.53
CA MET A 1 -34.65 16.66 -21.22
C MET A 1 -33.43 17.46 -20.81
N TYR A 2 -33.35 18.73 -21.21
CA TYR A 2 -32.27 19.62 -20.78
C TYR A 2 -32.65 20.17 -19.41
N SER A 3 -32.00 19.67 -18.37
CA SER A 3 -32.16 20.13 -16.99
C SER A 3 -31.50 21.51 -16.85
N GLY A 4 -32.23 22.56 -17.21
CA GLY A 4 -31.87 23.92 -16.85
C GLY A 4 -32.02 24.09 -15.35
N THR A 5 -30.91 24.06 -14.63
CA THR A 5 -30.85 24.44 -13.21
C THR A 5 -31.14 25.93 -13.12
N PHE A 6 -32.41 26.25 -12.82
CA PHE A 6 -32.84 27.57 -12.39
C PHE A 6 -32.07 27.96 -11.12
N LEU A 7 -31.02 28.78 -11.26
CA LEU A 7 -30.37 29.42 -10.13
C LEU A 7 -31.29 30.52 -9.61
N GLN A 8 -32.05 30.16 -8.58
CA GLN A 8 -33.21 30.89 -8.05
C GLN A 8 -32.86 32.06 -7.11
N ASN A 9 -31.63 32.59 -7.12
CA ASN A 9 -31.21 33.61 -6.13
C ASN A 9 -30.32 34.72 -6.71
N SER A 10 -30.75 35.40 -7.77
CA SER A 10 -30.16 36.71 -8.13
C SER A 10 -31.26 37.74 -8.42
N PRO A 11 -31.33 38.86 -7.66
CA PRO A 11 -32.40 39.83 -7.76
C PRO A 11 -32.25 40.85 -8.91
N TYR A 12 -31.44 40.56 -9.93
CA TYR A 12 -31.29 41.44 -11.08
C TYR A 12 -32.19 40.99 -12.23
N VAL A 13 -33.31 41.69 -12.32
CA VAL A 13 -34.29 41.70 -13.42
C VAL A 13 -33.61 41.43 -14.77
N ALA A 14 -34.02 40.34 -15.40
CA ALA A 14 -33.60 39.94 -16.73
C ALA A 14 -33.85 41.07 -17.73
N HIS A 15 -32.81 41.81 -18.09
CA HIS A 15 -32.83 42.62 -19.29
C HIS A 15 -32.86 41.66 -20.49
N PHE A 16 -34.07 41.45 -21.01
CA PHE A 16 -34.34 40.81 -22.29
C PHE A 16 -33.66 41.61 -23.42
N CYS A 17 -32.39 41.31 -23.72
CA CYS A 17 -31.72 41.87 -24.89
C CYS A 17 -31.32 40.73 -25.84
N HIS A 18 -31.66 40.91 -27.11
CA HIS A 18 -31.80 39.89 -28.15
C HIS A 18 -30.56 38.97 -28.31
N PRO A 19 -30.71 37.63 -28.41
CA PRO A 19 -29.60 36.67 -28.25
C PRO A 19 -28.49 36.67 -29.34
N LYS A 20 -28.67 37.35 -30.48
CA LYS A 20 -27.75 37.18 -31.61
C LYS A 20 -26.54 38.12 -31.62
N TYR A 21 -26.57 39.24 -30.89
CA TYR A 21 -25.47 40.22 -30.92
C TYR A 21 -24.82 40.47 -29.57
N HIS A 22 -25.49 40.13 -28.45
CA HIS A 22 -24.95 40.39 -27.12
C HIS A 22 -23.78 39.47 -26.73
N VAL A 23 -23.62 38.32 -27.39
CA VAL A 23 -22.73 37.24 -26.90
C VAL A 23 -21.24 37.63 -26.92
N PHE A 24 -20.76 38.39 -27.90
CA PHE A 24 -19.33 38.70 -28.01
C PHE A 24 -18.85 39.78 -27.03
N ASP A 25 -19.70 40.77 -26.73
CA ASP A 25 -19.36 41.92 -25.87
C ASP A 25 -19.99 41.86 -24.48
N CYS A 26 -20.68 40.77 -24.14
CA CYS A 26 -21.29 40.61 -22.82
C CYS A 26 -20.21 40.58 -21.73
N LYS A 27 -20.20 41.62 -20.88
CA LYS A 27 -19.34 41.71 -19.69
C LYS A 27 -19.64 40.62 -18.66
N TYR A 28 -20.81 39.99 -18.75
CA TYR A 28 -21.28 38.93 -17.86
C TYR A 28 -21.15 37.53 -18.46
N ALA A 29 -20.51 37.38 -19.62
CA ALA A 29 -20.27 36.07 -20.22
C ALA A 29 -19.27 35.26 -19.40
N ASP A 30 -19.51 33.94 -19.30
CA ASP A 30 -18.56 32.98 -18.77
C ASP A 30 -17.42 32.79 -19.79
N VAL A 31 -16.18 32.96 -19.33
CA VAL A 31 -14.95 32.88 -20.13
C VAL A 31 -14.00 31.88 -19.47
N VAL A 32 -13.37 31.04 -20.29
CA VAL A 32 -12.32 30.12 -19.83
C VAL A 32 -11.00 30.88 -19.73
N CYS A 33 -10.23 30.65 -18.67
CA CYS A 33 -8.95 31.33 -18.48
C CYS A 33 -8.01 31.19 -19.69
N GLN A 34 -7.62 32.32 -20.28
CA GLN A 34 -6.70 32.38 -21.41
C GLN A 34 -5.28 31.87 -21.08
N ARG A 35 -4.89 31.85 -19.79
CA ARG A 35 -3.62 31.24 -19.34
C ARG A 35 -3.70 29.71 -19.27
N GLY A 36 -4.87 29.12 -19.50
CA GLY A 36 -5.08 27.68 -19.53
C GLY A 36 -5.06 27.02 -18.14
N CYS A 37 -5.40 27.74 -17.06
CA CYS A 37 -5.53 27.11 -15.74
C CYS A 37 -6.78 26.21 -15.60
N GLY A 38 -7.71 26.28 -16.56
CA GLY A 38 -8.94 25.49 -16.59
C GLY A 38 -10.11 26.08 -15.80
N GLN A 39 -9.92 27.17 -15.05
CA GLN A 39 -11.01 27.84 -14.34
C GLN A 39 -11.86 28.68 -15.31
N ILE A 40 -13.17 28.73 -15.01
CA ILE A 40 -14.17 29.56 -15.70
C ILE A 40 -14.51 30.73 -14.78
N TYR A 41 -14.56 31.94 -15.34
CA TYR A 41 -14.92 33.16 -14.63
C TYR A 41 -15.75 34.09 -15.52
N ILE A 42 -16.40 35.06 -14.90
CA ILE A 42 -17.17 36.08 -15.61
C ILE A 42 -16.21 37.11 -16.21
N LYS A 43 -16.39 37.48 -17.49
CA LYS A 43 -15.51 38.42 -18.23
C LYS A 43 -15.20 39.71 -17.47
N MET A 44 -16.15 40.31 -16.75
CA MET A 44 -15.93 41.50 -15.92
C MET A 44 -14.88 41.30 -14.81
N ASN A 45 -14.77 40.09 -14.27
CA ASN A 45 -13.82 39.73 -13.22
C ASN A 45 -12.51 39.15 -13.79
N GLU A 46 -12.30 39.20 -15.10
CA GLU A 46 -11.09 38.67 -15.76
C GLU A 46 -9.82 39.23 -15.11
N GLN A 47 -9.77 40.53 -14.83
CA GLN A 47 -8.61 41.15 -14.19
C GLN A 47 -8.38 40.64 -12.76
N LYS A 48 -9.45 40.49 -11.97
CA LYS A 48 -9.34 39.92 -10.62
C LYS A 48 -8.81 38.49 -10.67
N HIS A 49 -9.40 37.66 -11.55
CA HIS A 49 -8.93 36.30 -11.74
C HIS A 49 -7.46 36.24 -12.17
N LEU A 50 -7.06 37.00 -13.20
CA LEU A 50 -5.69 36.97 -13.72
C LEU A 50 -4.64 37.48 -12.70
N ASN A 51 -5.02 38.41 -11.82
CA ASN A 51 -4.09 39.05 -10.88
C ASN A 51 -4.08 38.41 -9.49
N GLU A 52 -5.16 37.76 -9.07
CA GLU A 52 -5.31 37.20 -7.72
C GLU A 52 -5.52 35.68 -7.74
N ASP A 53 -6.52 35.21 -8.49
CA ASP A 53 -7.03 33.83 -8.35
C ASP A 53 -6.35 32.81 -9.28
N CYS A 54 -5.71 33.24 -10.37
CA CYS A 54 -5.22 32.34 -11.41
C CYS A 54 -4.05 31.48 -10.91
N ASP A 55 -4.23 30.16 -10.92
CA ASP A 55 -3.20 29.16 -10.60
C ASP A 55 -1.94 29.24 -11.46
N ARG A 56 -2.05 29.83 -12.66
CA ARG A 56 -0.95 30.06 -13.59
C ARG A 56 -0.48 31.51 -13.58
N ARG A 57 -0.74 32.24 -12.50
CA ARG A 57 -0.19 33.57 -12.29
C ARG A 57 1.33 33.49 -12.18
N MET A 58 1.99 34.29 -13.00
CA MET A 58 3.44 34.41 -13.06
C MET A 58 3.90 35.48 -12.07
N GLY A 59 4.96 35.20 -11.34
CA GLY A 59 5.71 36.15 -10.53
C GLY A 59 7.17 36.17 -10.96
N LYS A 60 7.86 37.30 -10.77
CA LYS A 60 9.30 37.39 -11.03
C LYS A 60 10.06 36.94 -9.80
N CYS A 61 11.06 36.08 -9.99
CA CYS A 61 11.97 35.69 -8.91
C CYS A 61 12.82 36.88 -8.50
N GLU A 62 12.91 37.18 -7.20
CA GLU A 62 13.70 38.30 -6.68
C GLU A 62 15.22 38.11 -6.83
N PHE A 63 15.66 36.87 -7.10
CA PHE A 63 17.08 36.52 -7.20
C PHE A 63 17.58 36.44 -8.65
N CYS A 64 16.84 35.77 -9.53
CA CYS A 64 17.24 35.57 -10.93
C CYS A 64 16.34 36.30 -11.95
N GLU A 65 15.35 37.06 -11.49
CA GLU A 65 14.40 37.86 -12.27
C GLU A 65 13.53 37.08 -13.30
N LYS A 66 13.68 35.75 -13.36
CA LYS A 66 12.87 34.91 -14.24
C LYS A 66 11.40 34.91 -13.83
N GLU A 67 10.54 34.91 -14.84
CA GLU A 67 9.09 34.75 -14.65
C GLU A 67 8.76 33.28 -14.41
N ILE A 68 8.17 33.01 -13.24
CA ILE A 68 7.86 31.66 -12.76
C ILE A 68 6.44 31.65 -12.22
N ALA A 69 5.70 30.58 -12.49
CA ALA A 69 4.38 30.40 -11.90
C ALA A 69 4.49 30.38 -10.37
N LEU A 70 3.65 31.14 -9.67
CA LEU A 70 3.74 31.27 -8.21
C LEU A 70 3.67 29.94 -7.47
N LYS A 71 2.85 28.98 -7.97
CA LYS A 71 2.78 27.61 -7.44
C LYS A 71 4.06 26.79 -7.58
N GLY A 72 5.00 27.21 -8.44
CA GLY A 72 6.30 26.57 -8.60
C GLY A 72 7.47 27.43 -8.11
N MET A 73 7.21 28.62 -7.55
CA MET A 73 8.24 29.51 -7.04
C MET A 73 8.93 28.90 -5.81
N ASP A 74 8.18 28.21 -4.96
CA ASP A 74 8.71 27.43 -3.84
C ASP A 74 9.70 26.34 -4.32
N ILE A 75 9.33 25.59 -5.36
CA ILE A 75 10.19 24.56 -5.97
C ILE A 75 11.44 25.20 -6.59
N HIS A 76 11.29 26.33 -7.26
CA HIS A 76 12.40 27.07 -7.85
C HIS A 76 13.43 27.53 -6.80
N LEU A 77 12.99 27.90 -5.59
CA LEU A 77 13.87 28.32 -4.51
C LEU A 77 14.43 27.14 -3.68
N LYS A 78 13.94 25.90 -3.83
CA LYS A 78 14.44 24.73 -3.08
C LYS A 78 15.92 24.44 -3.36
N VAL A 79 16.66 24.01 -2.35
CA VAL A 79 18.12 23.80 -2.37
C VAL A 79 18.57 22.57 -3.17
N ILE A 80 17.70 21.58 -3.33
CA ILE A 80 18.09 20.24 -3.79
C ILE A 80 17.82 20.04 -5.29
N ASP A 81 18.83 19.64 -6.06
CA ASP A 81 18.84 19.60 -7.53
C ASP A 81 18.29 18.27 -8.13
N HIS A 82 17.64 17.41 -7.34
CA HIS A 82 17.38 16.02 -7.76
C HIS A 82 16.23 15.83 -8.76
N HIS A 83 15.47 16.87 -9.08
CA HIS A 83 14.40 16.81 -10.07
C HIS A 83 14.48 18.01 -11.01
N SER A 84 15.43 17.94 -11.96
CA SER A 84 15.45 18.82 -13.12
C SER A 84 14.28 18.47 -14.05
N GLY A 85 13.08 18.85 -13.65
CA GLY A 85 12.01 19.14 -14.59
C GLY A 85 12.38 20.36 -15.44
N PRO A 86 11.50 20.79 -16.38
CA PRO A 86 11.78 21.91 -17.27
C PRO A 86 12.03 23.26 -16.56
N ASN A 87 11.73 23.37 -15.27
CA ASN A 87 12.04 24.53 -14.45
C ASN A 87 13.26 24.25 -13.58
N PRO A 88 14.48 24.69 -13.97
CA PRO A 88 15.65 24.58 -13.12
C PRO A 88 15.47 25.38 -11.83
N VAL A 89 16.06 24.87 -10.76
CA VAL A 89 16.24 25.62 -9.51
C VAL A 89 17.01 26.92 -9.76
N CYS A 90 16.73 27.94 -8.95
CA CYS A 90 17.31 29.27 -9.12
C CYS A 90 18.84 29.29 -8.97
N PRO A 91 19.61 29.68 -10.00
CA PRO A 91 21.08 29.74 -9.91
C PRO A 91 21.58 30.84 -8.96
N ASP A 92 20.79 31.91 -8.81
CA ASP A 92 21.16 33.09 -8.01
C ASP A 92 20.62 33.04 -6.58
N TYR A 93 19.77 32.05 -6.27
CA TYR A 93 19.24 31.91 -4.93
C TYR A 93 20.37 31.64 -3.95
N ILE A 94 20.36 32.43 -2.88
CA ILE A 94 21.37 32.42 -1.84
C ILE A 94 21.11 31.22 -0.94
N ILE A 95 22.10 30.33 -0.88
CA ILE A 95 22.05 29.11 -0.07
C ILE A 95 23.33 28.99 0.76
N ASP A 96 23.23 28.24 1.84
CA ASP A 96 24.42 27.76 2.56
C ASP A 96 24.94 26.49 1.87
N CYS A 97 26.23 26.19 2.06
CA CYS A 97 26.79 24.95 1.51
C CYS A 97 26.00 23.74 2.05
N PRO A 98 25.47 22.86 1.19
CA PRO A 98 24.66 21.73 1.63
C PRO A 98 25.46 20.74 2.47
N ASN A 99 26.79 20.71 2.30
CA ASN A 99 27.68 19.88 3.12
C ASN A 99 28.05 20.56 4.47
N ASN A 100 27.47 21.72 4.78
CA ASN A 100 27.64 22.49 6.00
C ASN A 100 29.11 22.73 6.41
N CYS A 101 29.98 23.06 5.44
CA CYS A 101 31.41 23.34 5.68
C CYS A 101 31.68 24.70 6.36
N GLY A 102 30.63 25.48 6.65
CA GLY A 102 30.70 26.84 7.18
C GLY A 102 30.55 27.94 6.12
N LEU A 103 30.60 27.60 4.83
CA LEU A 103 30.30 28.55 3.75
C LEU A 103 28.80 28.88 3.75
N LYS A 104 28.46 30.15 4.01
CA LYS A 104 27.09 30.65 4.13
C LYS A 104 26.80 31.76 3.12
N ALA A 105 25.53 31.91 2.79
CA ALA A 105 25.01 32.99 1.97
C ALA A 105 25.73 33.16 0.60
N VAL A 106 25.86 32.05 -0.15
CA VAL A 106 26.49 32.04 -1.48
C VAL A 106 25.45 31.70 -2.56
N PRO A 107 25.47 32.36 -3.73
CA PRO A 107 24.62 31.97 -4.85
C PRO A 107 24.81 30.51 -5.23
N ARG A 108 23.71 29.79 -5.49
CA ARG A 108 23.73 28.36 -5.83
C ARG A 108 24.75 28.02 -6.92
N GLU A 109 24.88 28.85 -7.95
CA GLU A 109 25.84 28.62 -9.04
C GLU A 109 27.29 28.59 -8.56
N LYS A 110 27.66 29.46 -7.60
CA LYS A 110 28.99 29.44 -6.97
C LYS A 110 29.15 28.24 -6.02
N ILE A 111 28.07 27.78 -5.38
CA ILE A 111 28.11 26.55 -4.58
C ILE A 111 28.37 25.33 -5.46
N LYS A 112 27.80 25.24 -6.66
CA LYS A 112 28.08 24.15 -7.60
C LYS A 112 29.58 24.01 -7.90
N GLN A 113 30.29 25.13 -8.02
CA GLN A 113 31.75 25.16 -8.21
C GLN A 113 32.53 24.77 -6.95
N HIS A 114 31.97 25.05 -5.76
CA HIS A 114 32.56 24.68 -4.47
C HIS A 114 32.38 23.19 -4.14
N LEU A 115 31.25 22.56 -4.50
CA LEU A 115 30.92 21.19 -4.10
C LEU A 115 32.03 20.16 -4.36
N PRO A 116 32.72 20.13 -5.52
CA PRO A 116 33.81 19.18 -5.77
C PRO A 116 35.03 19.35 -4.86
N VAL A 117 35.28 20.56 -4.37
CA VAL A 117 36.43 20.90 -3.50
C VAL A 117 36.02 21.09 -2.04
N CYS A 118 34.75 20.85 -1.71
CA CYS A 118 34.26 21.03 -0.36
C CYS A 118 34.95 20.03 0.57
N VAL A 119 35.45 20.54 1.71
CA VAL A 119 36.09 19.70 2.74
C VAL A 119 35.17 18.57 3.24
N ASN A 120 33.85 18.77 3.12
CA ASN A 120 32.81 17.81 3.49
C ASN A 120 32.16 17.11 2.28
N ALA A 121 32.73 17.20 1.06
CA ALA A 121 32.15 16.65 -0.17
C ALA A 121 31.94 15.13 -0.15
N GLY A 122 32.82 14.39 0.54
CA GLY A 122 32.87 12.92 0.49
C GLY A 122 31.97 12.18 1.47
N ALA A 123 31.13 12.88 2.24
CA ALA A 123 30.41 12.30 3.38
C ALA A 123 28.94 11.96 3.05
N ALA A 124 28.69 11.38 1.88
CA ALA A 124 27.36 10.85 1.56
C ALA A 124 26.96 9.79 2.59
N CYS A 125 25.70 9.82 3.02
CA CYS A 125 25.16 8.84 3.95
C CYS A 125 25.32 7.40 3.40
N PRO A 126 25.89 6.45 4.18
CA PRO A 126 25.97 5.04 3.77
C PRO A 126 24.62 4.39 3.47
N PHE A 127 23.52 4.98 3.92
CA PHE A 127 22.14 4.48 3.79
C PHE A 127 21.34 5.24 2.74
N ASN A 128 21.99 5.99 1.85
CA ASN A 128 21.34 6.62 0.69
C ASN A 128 20.52 5.60 -0.12
N GLU A 129 21.01 4.35 -0.22
CA GLU A 129 20.28 3.25 -0.87
C GLU A 129 18.93 2.90 -0.20
N PHE A 130 18.77 3.19 1.10
CA PHE A 130 17.52 3.01 1.85
C PHE A 130 16.70 4.29 1.95
N GLY A 131 17.10 5.35 1.23
CA GLY A 131 16.38 6.63 1.14
C GLY A 131 16.85 7.73 2.08
N CYS A 132 18.08 7.65 2.61
CA CYS A 132 18.64 8.75 3.39
C CYS A 132 19.34 9.79 2.50
N ASP A 133 18.72 10.96 2.35
CA ASP A 133 19.24 12.07 1.53
C ASP A 133 20.28 12.96 2.25
N TYR A 134 20.82 12.50 3.40
CA TYR A 134 21.74 13.30 4.20
C TYR A 134 23.08 13.50 3.48
N MET A 135 23.45 14.77 3.31
CA MET A 135 24.73 15.24 2.81
C MET A 135 25.33 16.17 3.85
N GLY A 136 26.54 15.86 4.33
CA GLY A 136 27.18 16.65 5.39
C GLY A 136 28.20 15.83 6.17
N ASP A 137 28.91 16.51 7.07
CA ASP A 137 29.94 15.90 7.90
C ASP A 137 29.38 14.71 8.71
N THR A 138 29.80 13.49 8.36
CA THR A 138 29.44 12.26 9.06
C THR A 138 29.90 12.25 10.52
N ARG A 139 30.81 13.16 10.94
CA ARG A 139 31.14 13.35 12.36
C ARG A 139 29.96 13.89 13.16
N ASN A 140 29.00 14.58 12.53
CA ASN A 140 27.76 14.99 13.18
C ASN A 140 26.75 13.83 13.18
N THR A 141 27.18 12.71 13.75
CA THR A 141 26.51 11.42 13.79
C THR A 141 25.11 11.49 14.41
N SER A 142 24.84 12.47 15.27
CA SER A 142 23.55 12.64 15.94
C SER A 142 22.38 12.87 14.96
N MET A 143 22.58 13.71 13.95
CA MET A 143 21.55 14.00 12.95
C MET A 143 21.35 12.81 12.00
N LEU A 144 22.45 12.12 11.66
CA LEU A 144 22.40 10.88 10.89
C LEU A 144 21.59 9.81 11.64
N LEU A 145 21.85 9.62 12.94
CA LEU A 145 21.12 8.71 13.82
C LEU A 145 19.63 9.02 13.85
N PHE A 146 19.24 10.29 14.05
CA PHE A 146 17.82 10.69 14.07
C PHE A 146 17.11 10.42 12.73
N ASN A 147 17.77 10.73 11.61
CA ASN A 147 17.25 10.42 10.28
C ASN A 147 17.11 8.90 10.06
N MET A 148 17.99 8.07 10.63
CA MET A 148 17.88 6.60 10.56
C MET A 148 16.74 6.08 11.41
N GLU A 149 16.57 6.60 12.62
CA GLU A 149 15.49 6.22 13.53
C GLU A 149 14.14 6.46 12.85
N THR A 150 13.93 7.64 12.26
CA THR A 150 12.70 7.96 11.53
C THR A 150 12.48 7.09 10.29
N ILE A 151 13.53 6.76 9.52
CA ILE A 151 13.43 5.84 8.38
C ILE A 151 13.09 4.41 8.85
N MET A 152 13.72 3.93 9.92
CA MET A 152 13.43 2.61 10.48
C MET A 152 12.00 2.52 11.01
N GLU A 153 11.50 3.56 11.69
CA GLU A 153 10.10 3.63 12.12
C GLU A 153 9.15 3.54 10.92
N MET A 154 9.42 4.27 9.84
CA MET A 154 8.64 4.18 8.60
C MET A 154 8.67 2.79 7.96
N LEU A 155 9.83 2.12 7.95
CA LEU A 155 9.96 0.76 7.42
C LEU A 155 9.17 -0.25 8.26
N VAL A 156 9.22 -0.13 9.59
CA VAL A 156 8.42 -0.96 10.50
C VAL A 156 6.92 -0.76 10.24
N CYS A 157 6.46 0.48 10.09
CA CYS A 157 5.06 0.76 9.75
C CYS A 157 4.64 0.16 8.41
N LYS A 158 5.50 0.24 7.37
CA LYS A 158 5.23 -0.38 6.06
C LYS A 158 5.22 -1.91 6.14
N MET A 159 6.11 -2.51 6.92
CA MET A 159 6.14 -3.95 7.17
C MET A 159 4.85 -4.43 7.82
N ASP A 160 4.39 -3.75 8.87
CA ASP A 160 3.13 -4.04 9.57
C ASP A 160 1.91 -3.90 8.63
N ALA A 161 1.90 -2.89 7.77
CA ALA A 161 0.88 -2.74 6.74
C ALA A 161 0.86 -3.90 5.72
N LEU A 162 2.04 -4.38 5.30
CA LEU A 162 2.15 -5.54 4.40
C LEU A 162 1.72 -6.84 5.11
N GLN A 163 2.14 -7.07 6.35
CA GLN A 163 1.75 -8.23 7.15
C GLN A 163 0.23 -8.28 7.38
N ARG A 164 -0.42 -7.13 7.64
CA ARG A 164 -1.88 -7.06 7.73
C ARG A 164 -2.56 -7.46 6.41
N ARG A 165 -2.01 -7.03 5.28
CA ARG A 165 -2.54 -7.38 3.95
C ARG A 165 -2.37 -8.87 3.66
N THR A 166 -1.23 -9.47 3.97
CA THR A 166 -1.02 -10.92 3.77
C THR A 166 -1.93 -11.75 4.65
N ALA A 167 -2.07 -11.42 5.94
CA ALA A 167 -3.00 -12.10 6.84
C ALA A 167 -4.47 -11.96 6.38
N THR A 168 -4.83 -10.82 5.79
CA THR A 168 -6.16 -10.64 5.18
C THR A 168 -6.34 -11.54 3.97
N LEU A 169 -5.32 -11.65 3.10
CA LEU A 169 -5.37 -12.55 1.94
C LEU A 169 -5.47 -14.01 2.38
N GLU A 170 -4.69 -14.46 3.35
CA GLU A 170 -4.76 -15.82 3.89
C GLU A 170 -6.16 -16.15 4.41
N LYS A 171 -6.81 -15.22 5.13
CA LYS A 171 -8.20 -15.39 5.57
C LYS A 171 -9.21 -15.42 4.42
N LEU A 172 -8.94 -14.72 3.33
CA LEU A 172 -9.80 -14.68 2.16
C LEU A 172 -9.61 -15.89 1.23
N TYR A 173 -8.45 -16.55 1.29
CA TYR A 173 -8.06 -17.65 0.39
C TYR A 173 -7.73 -18.96 1.13
N GLY A 174 -8.16 -19.10 2.39
CA GLY A 174 -8.00 -20.30 3.19
C GLY A 174 -8.98 -21.43 2.83
N PRO A 175 -8.94 -22.55 3.57
CA PRO A 175 -9.80 -23.72 3.33
C PRO A 175 -11.30 -23.51 3.66
N GLN A 176 -11.68 -22.28 3.98
CA GLN A 176 -13.04 -21.91 4.36
C GLN A 176 -13.57 -20.79 3.48
N THR A 177 -14.88 -20.78 3.27
CA THR A 177 -15.59 -19.63 2.72
C THR A 177 -16.90 -19.40 3.46
N ILE A 178 -17.34 -18.14 3.50
CA ILE A 178 -18.64 -17.76 4.03
C ILE A 178 -19.48 -17.24 2.86
N TRP A 179 -20.52 -18.00 2.53
CA TRP A 179 -21.49 -17.64 1.51
C TRP A 179 -22.60 -16.78 2.12
N ARG A 180 -22.61 -15.49 1.75
CA ARG A 180 -23.72 -14.58 2.02
C ARG A 180 -24.85 -14.81 1.02
N ILE A 181 -26.05 -15.11 1.51
CA ILE A 181 -27.27 -15.21 0.71
C ILE A 181 -28.18 -14.07 1.16
N ASP A 182 -28.37 -13.08 0.29
CA ASP A 182 -29.32 -11.99 0.48
C ASP A 182 -30.69 -12.29 -0.12
N ASN A 183 -31.64 -11.36 0.02
CA ASN A 183 -33.00 -11.45 -0.51
C ASN A 183 -33.63 -12.82 -0.24
N VAL A 184 -33.43 -13.36 0.96
CA VAL A 184 -33.75 -14.74 1.32
C VAL A 184 -35.24 -14.99 1.15
N LYS A 185 -36.10 -14.04 1.56
CA LYS A 185 -37.55 -14.16 1.40
C LYS A 185 -37.98 -14.22 -0.07
N GLN A 186 -37.37 -13.41 -0.94
CA GLN A 186 -37.60 -13.50 -2.39
C GLN A 186 -37.17 -14.87 -2.93
N LYS A 187 -35.94 -15.30 -2.62
CA LYS A 187 -35.39 -16.58 -3.11
C LYS A 187 -36.19 -17.78 -2.57
N GLN A 188 -36.73 -17.71 -1.35
CA GLN A 188 -37.66 -18.71 -0.82
C GLN A 188 -38.98 -18.76 -1.58
N ASN A 189 -39.54 -17.60 -1.97
CA ASN A 189 -40.77 -17.55 -2.77
C ASN A 189 -40.54 -18.09 -4.20
N GLU A 190 -39.39 -17.80 -4.81
CA GLU A 190 -38.97 -18.39 -6.09
C GLU A 190 -38.80 -19.92 -5.98
N ALA A 191 -38.22 -20.41 -4.89
CA ALA A 191 -38.09 -21.85 -4.64
C ALA A 191 -39.46 -22.52 -4.36
N ARG A 192 -40.38 -21.83 -3.68
CA ARG A 192 -41.75 -22.32 -3.43
C ARG A 192 -42.59 -22.39 -4.69
N SER A 193 -42.53 -21.37 -5.54
CA SER A 193 -43.21 -21.37 -6.85
C SER A 193 -42.58 -22.34 -7.85
N GLY A 194 -41.32 -22.73 -7.62
CA GLY A 194 -40.56 -23.60 -8.53
C GLY A 194 -39.82 -22.84 -9.63
N ALA A 195 -39.94 -21.50 -9.67
CA ALA A 195 -39.23 -20.66 -10.62
C ALA A 195 -37.71 -20.80 -10.51
N LYS A 196 -37.20 -20.92 -9.28
CA LYS A 196 -35.77 -21.15 -9.01
C LYS A 196 -35.60 -21.94 -7.73
N THR A 197 -35.53 -23.27 -7.85
CA THR A 197 -35.47 -24.19 -6.71
C THR A 197 -34.11 -24.28 -6.05
N MET A 198 -33.03 -24.00 -6.79
CA MET A 198 -31.65 -24.15 -6.34
C MET A 198 -30.83 -22.89 -6.66
N ILE A 199 -29.99 -22.50 -5.71
CA ILE A 199 -29.03 -21.40 -5.85
C ILE A 199 -27.60 -21.90 -5.59
N PHE A 200 -26.61 -21.18 -6.11
CA PHE A 200 -25.19 -21.56 -6.04
C PHE A 200 -24.37 -20.43 -5.42
N SER A 201 -23.35 -20.79 -4.64
CA SER A 201 -22.33 -19.84 -4.20
C SER A 201 -21.38 -19.51 -5.35
N PRO A 202 -20.63 -18.39 -5.26
CA PRO A 202 -19.40 -18.25 -6.03
C PRO A 202 -18.46 -19.43 -5.76
N PRO A 203 -17.66 -19.86 -6.76
CA PRO A 203 -16.59 -20.83 -6.53
C PRO A 203 -15.55 -20.31 -5.55
N PHE A 204 -14.96 -21.20 -4.77
CA PHE A 204 -13.83 -20.92 -3.88
C PHE A 204 -12.77 -22.02 -4.03
N ILE A 205 -11.55 -21.75 -3.57
CA ILE A 205 -10.46 -22.72 -3.56
C ILE A 205 -10.13 -23.06 -2.10
N THR A 206 -9.86 -24.33 -1.80
CA THR A 206 -9.51 -24.77 -0.44
C THR A 206 -8.10 -24.35 0.02
N GLY A 207 -7.35 -23.64 -0.82
CA GLY A 207 -5.98 -23.18 -0.57
C GLY A 207 -5.30 -22.75 -1.88
N ARG A 208 -4.07 -22.22 -1.82
CA ARG A 208 -3.40 -21.61 -2.99
C ARG A 208 -3.31 -22.52 -4.23
N HIS A 209 -3.18 -23.83 -4.04
CA HIS A 209 -3.17 -24.84 -5.10
C HIS A 209 -4.14 -26.00 -4.78
N GLY A 210 -5.24 -25.68 -4.08
CA GLY A 210 -6.20 -26.66 -3.56
C GLY A 210 -7.33 -27.01 -4.52
N TYR A 211 -8.36 -27.68 -3.99
CA TYR A 211 -9.54 -28.06 -4.74
C TYR A 211 -10.41 -26.83 -5.04
N LYS A 212 -10.94 -26.73 -6.25
CA LYS A 212 -11.96 -25.74 -6.60
C LYS A 212 -13.34 -26.29 -6.25
N MET A 213 -14.09 -25.58 -5.43
CA MET A 213 -15.36 -26.05 -4.88
C MET A 213 -16.43 -24.96 -4.93
N PHE A 214 -17.69 -25.36 -4.74
CA PHE A 214 -18.84 -24.46 -4.62
C PHE A 214 -19.89 -25.07 -3.69
N LEU A 215 -20.78 -24.23 -3.18
CA LEU A 215 -21.98 -24.64 -2.45
C LEU A 215 -23.21 -24.48 -3.34
N SER A 216 -24.22 -25.29 -3.05
CA SER A 216 -25.57 -25.14 -3.58
C SER A 216 -26.59 -25.30 -2.48
N ALA A 217 -27.69 -24.54 -2.54
CA ALA A 217 -28.76 -24.60 -1.55
C ALA A 217 -30.14 -24.60 -2.22
N SER A 218 -31.02 -25.44 -1.69
CA SER A 218 -32.46 -25.44 -2.00
C SER A 218 -33.20 -24.89 -0.80
N LEU A 219 -33.52 -23.60 -0.82
CA LEU A 219 -34.10 -22.86 0.33
C LEU A 219 -35.52 -23.29 0.69
N TYR A 220 -36.15 -24.13 -0.13
CA TYR A 220 -37.46 -24.72 0.13
C TYR A 220 -37.42 -26.26 0.00
N GLY A 221 -36.23 -26.85 0.15
CA GLY A 221 -36.00 -28.29 0.10
C GLY A 221 -35.90 -28.86 -1.30
N ASP A 222 -35.36 -30.07 -1.38
CA ASP A 222 -35.16 -30.82 -2.62
C ASP A 222 -36.00 -32.12 -2.65
N GLY A 223 -36.50 -32.47 -3.83
CA GLY A 223 -37.29 -33.69 -4.04
C GLY A 223 -38.50 -33.86 -3.10
N PRO A 224 -38.70 -35.03 -2.46
CA PRO A 224 -39.91 -35.37 -1.72
C PRO A 224 -40.07 -34.63 -0.38
N ILE A 225 -39.01 -34.00 0.14
CA ILE A 225 -39.03 -33.25 1.41
C ILE A 225 -39.20 -31.74 1.21
N ARG A 226 -39.52 -31.32 -0.01
CA ARG A 226 -39.78 -29.91 -0.35
C ARG A 226 -40.86 -29.33 0.57
N GLY A 227 -40.61 -28.13 1.09
CA GLY A 227 -41.47 -27.45 2.04
C GLY A 227 -41.29 -27.83 3.51
N GLN A 228 -40.36 -28.74 3.84
CA GLN A 228 -40.06 -29.12 5.23
C GLN A 228 -38.66 -28.67 5.68
N TYR A 229 -37.64 -28.84 4.83
CA TYR A 229 -36.25 -28.50 5.15
C TYR A 229 -35.65 -27.60 4.07
N MET A 230 -34.66 -26.81 4.45
CA MET A 230 -33.62 -26.30 3.55
C MET A 230 -32.56 -27.38 3.35
N SER A 231 -32.10 -27.56 2.12
CA SER A 231 -31.03 -28.48 1.75
C SER A 231 -29.76 -27.71 1.35
N VAL A 232 -28.58 -28.20 1.73
CA VAL A 232 -27.29 -27.58 1.37
C VAL A 232 -26.29 -28.65 0.97
N PHE A 233 -25.62 -28.43 -0.16
CA PHE A 233 -24.66 -29.36 -0.74
C PHE A 233 -23.38 -28.63 -1.13
N VAL A 234 -22.28 -29.37 -1.15
CA VAL A 234 -20.99 -28.95 -1.69
C VAL A 234 -20.69 -29.73 -2.97
N GLY A 235 -20.04 -29.10 -3.94
CA GLY A 235 -19.61 -29.74 -5.18
C GLY A 235 -18.17 -29.38 -5.53
N ILE A 236 -17.51 -30.29 -6.22
CA ILE A 236 -16.14 -30.14 -6.72
C ILE A 236 -16.21 -29.68 -8.18
N MET A 237 -15.41 -28.67 -8.54
CA MET A 237 -15.24 -28.18 -9.91
C MET A 237 -13.86 -28.53 -10.43
N ARG A 238 -13.72 -28.56 -11.75
CA ARG A 238 -12.41 -28.68 -12.39
C ARG A 238 -11.51 -27.50 -12.02
N GLY A 239 -10.34 -27.80 -11.49
CA GLY A 239 -9.30 -26.85 -11.12
C GLY A 239 -8.05 -26.97 -12.00
N GLU A 240 -7.18 -25.97 -11.91
CA GLU A 240 -5.90 -25.94 -12.64
C GLU A 240 -4.87 -26.93 -12.06
N TYR A 241 -5.01 -27.25 -10.78
CA TYR A 241 -4.09 -28.10 -10.02
C TYR A 241 -4.60 -29.53 -9.80
N ASP A 242 -5.71 -29.93 -10.42
CA ASP A 242 -6.32 -31.25 -10.23
C ASP A 242 -5.36 -32.41 -10.52
N ALA A 243 -4.30 -32.19 -11.32
CA ALA A 243 -3.28 -33.20 -11.60
C ALA A 243 -2.35 -33.51 -10.41
N LEU A 244 -2.25 -32.60 -9.45
CA LEU A 244 -1.35 -32.69 -8.29
C LEU A 244 -2.08 -33.09 -7.01
N LEU A 245 -3.42 -33.01 -7.01
CA LEU A 245 -4.26 -33.30 -5.86
C LEU A 245 -4.53 -34.80 -5.70
N GLU A 246 -4.83 -35.20 -4.47
CA GLU A 246 -5.22 -36.58 -4.17
C GLU A 246 -6.65 -36.86 -4.68
N TRP A 247 -6.82 -38.03 -5.29
CA TRP A 247 -8.12 -38.47 -5.78
C TRP A 247 -8.38 -39.94 -5.44
N PRO A 248 -9.62 -40.30 -5.12
CA PRO A 248 -10.80 -39.43 -4.95
C PRO A 248 -10.71 -38.49 -3.72
N PHE A 249 -11.54 -37.45 -3.69
CA PHE A 249 -11.60 -36.47 -2.60
C PHE A 249 -12.04 -37.12 -1.28
N THR A 250 -11.22 -36.98 -0.22
CA THR A 250 -11.42 -37.59 1.10
C THR A 250 -11.47 -36.60 2.27
N HIS A 251 -11.20 -35.31 2.02
CA HIS A 251 -11.13 -34.32 3.09
C HIS A 251 -12.48 -34.10 3.79
N LYS A 252 -12.45 -33.97 5.12
CA LYS A 252 -13.65 -33.70 5.92
C LYS A 252 -14.18 -32.30 5.56
N VAL A 253 -15.48 -32.21 5.32
CA VAL A 253 -16.15 -30.93 5.02
C VAL A 253 -17.16 -30.64 6.13
N THR A 254 -17.14 -29.42 6.66
CA THR A 254 -18.11 -28.93 7.64
C THR A 254 -18.90 -27.79 7.01
N ILE A 255 -20.23 -27.92 6.94
CA ILE A 255 -21.15 -26.87 6.47
C ILE A 255 -21.88 -26.32 7.69
N THR A 256 -21.92 -25.01 7.85
CA THR A 256 -22.48 -24.33 9.02
C THR A 256 -23.41 -23.19 8.61
N LEU A 257 -24.68 -23.25 9.04
CA LEU A 257 -25.58 -22.09 9.02
C LEU A 257 -25.28 -21.25 10.26
N MET A 258 -24.81 -20.03 10.03
CA MET A 258 -24.34 -19.16 11.11
C MET A 258 -25.50 -18.41 11.76
N ASP A 259 -25.57 -18.43 13.08
CA ASP A 259 -26.46 -17.61 13.88
C ASP A 259 -25.92 -16.18 13.96
N GLN A 260 -26.80 -15.23 13.66
CA GLN A 260 -26.52 -13.81 13.61
C GLN A 260 -26.95 -13.07 14.89
N ASN A 261 -27.07 -13.77 16.01
CA ASN A 261 -27.32 -13.14 17.32
C ASN A 261 -26.24 -12.07 17.62
N PRO A 262 -26.62 -10.82 17.95
CA PRO A 262 -25.66 -9.77 18.32
C PRO A 262 -24.85 -10.14 19.56
N ASP A 263 -25.43 -10.91 20.49
CA ASP A 263 -24.67 -11.50 21.58
C ASP A 263 -24.01 -12.80 21.11
N VAL A 264 -22.69 -12.73 20.93
CA VAL A 264 -21.86 -13.84 20.44
C VAL A 264 -21.97 -15.07 21.32
N THR A 265 -22.18 -14.90 22.63
CA THR A 265 -22.28 -16.03 23.58
C THR A 265 -23.58 -16.80 23.44
N ASN A 266 -24.60 -16.17 22.87
CA ASN A 266 -25.93 -16.75 22.63
C ASN A 266 -26.11 -17.25 21.19
N ARG A 267 -25.06 -17.26 20.37
CA ARG A 267 -25.11 -17.81 19.01
C ARG A 267 -25.19 -19.33 19.06
N ASN A 268 -26.13 -19.89 18.31
CA ASN A 268 -26.31 -21.33 18.18
C ASN A 268 -26.31 -21.74 16.70
N ASP A 269 -25.12 -21.96 16.15
CA ASP A 269 -24.93 -22.36 14.76
C ASP A 269 -25.45 -23.79 14.50
N ILE A 270 -26.01 -24.04 13.30
CA ILE A 270 -26.35 -25.38 12.84
C ILE A 270 -25.21 -25.90 11.95
N SER A 271 -24.55 -26.97 12.35
CA SER A 271 -23.45 -27.57 11.60
C SER A 271 -23.73 -28.99 11.14
N TYR A 272 -23.25 -29.33 9.95
CA TYR A 272 -23.30 -30.66 9.36
C TYR A 272 -21.91 -31.06 8.87
N ILE A 273 -21.44 -32.25 9.29
CA ILE A 273 -20.11 -32.75 8.96
C ILE A 273 -20.23 -33.89 7.95
N ILE A 274 -19.49 -33.78 6.86
CA ILE A 274 -19.33 -34.79 5.82
C ILE A 274 -17.92 -35.36 5.93
N LYS A 275 -17.82 -36.68 6.00
CA LYS A 275 -16.55 -37.42 5.88
C LYS A 275 -16.64 -38.29 4.63
N PRO A 276 -16.14 -37.81 3.47
CA PRO A 276 -16.22 -38.56 2.23
C PRO A 276 -15.57 -39.94 2.36
N ASN A 277 -16.26 -40.98 1.91
CA ASN A 277 -15.75 -42.34 1.87
C ASN A 277 -15.63 -42.78 0.39
N PRO A 278 -14.43 -43.11 -0.11
CA PRO A 278 -14.20 -43.35 -1.53
C PRO A 278 -14.72 -44.71 -2.01
N LEU A 279 -16.04 -44.85 -2.08
CA LEU A 279 -16.70 -46.05 -2.60
C LEU A 279 -16.98 -45.92 -4.11
N PRO A 280 -17.02 -47.03 -4.87
CA PRO A 280 -17.32 -47.01 -6.31
C PRO A 280 -18.63 -46.29 -6.66
N ALA A 281 -19.64 -46.35 -5.79
CA ALA A 281 -20.93 -45.68 -5.98
C ALA A 281 -20.84 -44.14 -5.91
N TYR A 282 -19.79 -43.59 -5.29
CA TYR A 282 -19.62 -42.15 -5.07
C TYR A 282 -18.63 -41.49 -6.04
N LYS A 283 -18.15 -42.21 -7.05
CA LYS A 283 -17.23 -41.69 -8.07
C LYS A 283 -17.73 -40.42 -8.75
N ALA A 284 -19.02 -40.35 -9.08
CA ALA A 284 -19.61 -39.16 -9.71
C ALA A 284 -19.54 -37.87 -8.85
N TYR A 285 -19.28 -38.02 -7.55
CA TYR A 285 -19.17 -36.93 -6.58
C TYR A 285 -17.70 -36.63 -6.23
N LEU A 286 -16.89 -37.68 -6.03
CA LEU A 286 -15.58 -37.58 -5.38
C LEU A 286 -14.37 -37.78 -6.32
N ASP A 287 -14.54 -38.38 -7.50
CA ASP A 287 -13.42 -38.56 -8.43
C ASP A 287 -12.98 -37.23 -9.04
N ARG A 288 -11.79 -37.23 -9.65
CA ARG A 288 -11.26 -36.07 -10.36
C ARG A 288 -12.26 -35.59 -11.44
N PRO A 289 -12.66 -34.30 -11.45
CA PRO A 289 -13.58 -33.78 -12.44
C PRO A 289 -13.07 -33.95 -13.87
N VAL A 290 -13.89 -34.57 -14.72
CA VAL A 290 -13.66 -34.66 -16.17
C VAL A 290 -14.41 -33.55 -16.90
N SER A 291 -15.61 -33.23 -16.42
CA SER A 291 -16.45 -32.10 -16.86
C SER A 291 -16.15 -30.84 -16.03
N GLU A 292 -16.95 -29.78 -16.21
CA GLU A 292 -16.83 -28.54 -15.44
C GLU A 292 -16.98 -28.77 -13.92
N ARG A 293 -17.87 -29.68 -13.52
CA ARG A 293 -18.17 -29.98 -12.12
C ARG A 293 -18.71 -31.40 -11.93
N ASN A 294 -18.47 -31.95 -10.76
CA ASN A 294 -19.04 -33.21 -10.29
C ASN A 294 -20.48 -33.02 -9.80
N ALA A 295 -21.14 -34.14 -9.48
CA ALA A 295 -22.37 -34.11 -8.69
C ALA A 295 -22.09 -33.60 -7.27
N SER A 296 -23.01 -32.78 -6.74
CA SER A 296 -22.90 -32.24 -5.38
C SER A 296 -23.35 -33.26 -4.32
N PHE A 297 -22.75 -33.20 -3.13
CA PHE A 297 -23.07 -34.04 -1.98
C PHE A 297 -23.23 -33.19 -0.72
N GLY A 298 -24.02 -33.66 0.25
CA GLY A 298 -24.30 -32.86 1.46
C GLY A 298 -25.58 -33.27 2.18
N ALA A 299 -26.23 -32.28 2.80
CA ALA A 299 -27.36 -32.49 3.69
C ALA A 299 -28.68 -32.13 3.01
N VAL A 300 -29.43 -33.18 2.65
CA VAL A 300 -30.81 -33.05 2.15
C VAL A 300 -31.72 -32.42 3.21
N LYS A 301 -31.60 -32.87 4.48
CA LYS A 301 -32.29 -32.28 5.65
C LYS A 301 -31.32 -31.44 6.48
N PHE A 302 -30.92 -30.27 5.98
CA PHE A 302 -29.90 -29.46 6.65
C PHE A 302 -30.47 -28.60 7.78
N CYS A 303 -31.57 -27.87 7.52
CA CYS A 303 -32.23 -27.01 8.50
C CYS A 303 -33.74 -27.06 8.31
N GLU A 304 -34.51 -27.23 9.38
CA GLU A 304 -35.97 -27.18 9.31
C GLU A 304 -36.44 -25.78 8.91
N LEU A 305 -37.38 -25.70 7.98
CA LEU A 305 -37.90 -24.40 7.54
C LEU A 305 -38.60 -23.64 8.68
N GLU A 306 -39.17 -24.36 9.65
CA GLU A 306 -39.82 -23.78 10.82
C GLU A 306 -38.86 -22.98 11.72
N ILE A 307 -37.58 -23.37 11.79
CA ILE A 307 -36.57 -22.67 12.60
C ILE A 307 -35.68 -21.76 11.76
N LEU A 308 -35.68 -21.90 10.43
CA LEU A 308 -34.79 -21.15 9.53
C LEU A 308 -34.94 -19.63 9.71
N ASP A 309 -36.15 -19.15 9.97
CA ASP A 309 -36.43 -17.73 10.19
C ASP A 309 -35.65 -17.13 11.37
N ARG A 310 -35.18 -17.93 12.33
CA ARG A 310 -34.32 -17.47 13.44
C ARG A 310 -32.91 -17.08 12.99
N TYR A 311 -32.46 -17.63 11.85
CA TYR A 311 -31.13 -17.40 11.29
C TYR A 311 -31.12 -16.27 10.25
N ILE A 312 -32.30 -15.80 9.80
CA ILE A 312 -32.45 -14.71 8.84
C ILE A 312 -32.43 -13.37 9.58
N ARG A 313 -31.49 -12.49 9.23
CA ARG A 313 -31.42 -11.11 9.74
C ARG A 313 -31.24 -10.16 8.56
N ASP A 314 -32.03 -9.09 8.52
CA ASP A 314 -32.03 -8.11 7.43
C ASP A 314 -32.12 -8.75 6.04
N ASP A 315 -32.96 -9.78 5.93
CA ASP A 315 -33.17 -10.60 4.72
C ASP A 315 -31.90 -11.31 4.19
N VAL A 316 -30.98 -11.64 5.10
CA VAL A 316 -29.70 -12.31 4.81
C VAL A 316 -29.49 -13.53 5.72
N ILE A 317 -28.89 -14.58 5.17
CA ILE A 317 -28.26 -15.70 5.90
C ILE A 317 -26.82 -15.90 5.47
N TYR A 318 -26.03 -16.54 6.32
CA TYR A 318 -24.64 -16.90 6.05
C TYR A 318 -24.42 -18.40 6.21
N ILE A 319 -23.88 -19.03 5.16
CA ILE A 319 -23.48 -20.44 5.17
C ILE A 319 -21.96 -20.50 5.08
N LYS A 320 -21.31 -20.94 6.16
CA LYS A 320 -19.89 -21.22 6.18
C LYS A 320 -19.63 -22.65 5.71
N VAL A 321 -18.57 -22.85 4.94
CA VAL A 321 -17.99 -24.18 4.69
C VAL A 321 -16.53 -24.17 5.09
N ASN A 322 -16.08 -25.25 5.72
CA ASN A 322 -14.67 -25.51 6.04
C ASN A 322 -14.27 -26.87 5.47
N VAL A 323 -13.12 -26.93 4.80
CA VAL A 323 -12.53 -28.18 4.31
C VAL A 323 -11.26 -28.46 5.10
N ASP A 324 -11.23 -29.53 5.87
CA ASP A 324 -10.05 -29.87 6.67
C ASP A 324 -8.94 -30.40 5.76
N THR A 325 -8.10 -29.50 5.27
CA THR A 325 -6.85 -29.82 4.59
C THR A 325 -5.77 -30.01 5.65
N ASP A 326 -5.03 -31.12 5.63
CA ASP A 326 -3.89 -31.39 6.54
C ASP A 326 -2.80 -30.29 6.53
N SER A 327 -2.89 -29.35 5.59
CA SER A 327 -2.08 -28.12 5.50
C SER A 327 -1.99 -27.33 6.80
N GLU A 328 -2.99 -27.40 7.70
CA GLU A 328 -2.89 -26.78 9.03
C GLU A 328 -1.71 -27.33 9.85
N LYS A 329 -1.29 -28.59 9.66
CA LYS A 329 -0.09 -29.13 10.34
C LYS A 329 1.18 -28.45 9.86
N TYR A 330 1.27 -28.15 8.56
CA TYR A 330 2.42 -27.45 7.99
C TYR A 330 2.44 -25.97 8.40
N GLU A 331 1.27 -25.31 8.38
CA GLU A 331 1.15 -23.91 8.75
C GLU A 331 1.41 -23.67 10.25
N GLN A 332 0.80 -24.47 11.14
CA GLN A 332 1.06 -24.40 12.58
C GLN A 332 2.54 -24.71 12.89
N SER A 333 3.18 -25.62 12.14
CA SER A 333 4.61 -25.88 12.27
C SER A 333 5.45 -24.66 11.86
N SER A 334 5.04 -23.95 10.80
CA SER A 334 5.72 -22.73 10.34
C SER A 334 5.56 -21.55 11.31
N GLU A 335 4.37 -21.33 11.86
CA GLU A 335 4.11 -20.29 12.87
C GLU A 335 4.84 -20.59 14.19
N ALA A 336 4.82 -21.84 14.63
CA ALA A 336 5.57 -22.27 15.82
C ALA A 336 7.08 -22.05 15.63
N PHE A 337 7.61 -22.34 14.43
CA PHE A 337 9.01 -22.11 14.09
C PHE A 337 9.37 -20.62 14.09
N ILE A 338 8.53 -19.76 13.50
CA ILE A 338 8.73 -18.30 13.49
C ILE A 338 8.64 -17.73 14.92
N SER A 339 7.68 -18.18 15.73
CA SER A 339 7.54 -17.79 17.13
C SER A 339 8.76 -18.22 17.97
N GLN A 340 9.30 -19.41 17.72
CA GLN A 340 10.51 -19.89 18.37
C GLN A 340 11.75 -19.07 17.98
N MET A 341 11.87 -18.68 16.71
CA MET A 341 12.91 -17.75 16.23
C MET A 341 12.81 -16.38 16.92
N ASN A 342 11.60 -15.81 17.00
CA ASN A 342 11.38 -14.52 17.67
C ASN A 342 11.70 -14.56 19.17
N LYS A 343 11.34 -15.66 19.86
CA LYS A 343 11.70 -15.86 21.28
C LYS A 343 13.22 -15.99 21.48
N LYS A 344 13.94 -16.68 20.58
CA LYS A 344 15.41 -16.79 20.62
C LYS A 344 16.09 -15.44 20.40
N SER A 345 15.57 -14.61 19.50
CA SER A 345 16.10 -13.26 19.26
C SER A 345 15.93 -12.36 20.48
N GLN A 346 14.78 -12.44 21.18
CA GLN A 346 14.54 -11.67 22.40
C GLN A 346 15.33 -12.17 23.63
N THR A 347 15.59 -13.48 23.74
CA THR A 347 16.40 -14.01 24.85
C THR A 347 17.89 -13.69 24.71
N LYS A 348 18.40 -13.52 23.48
CA LYS A 348 19.77 -13.00 23.28
C LYS A 348 19.93 -11.54 23.72
N THR A 349 18.88 -10.73 23.69
CA THR A 349 18.96 -9.33 24.14
C THR A 349 18.94 -9.17 25.67
N LEU A 350 18.53 -10.20 26.42
CA LEU A 350 18.40 -10.12 27.88
C LEU A 350 19.58 -10.68 28.69
N THR A 351 20.61 -11.25 28.05
CA THR A 351 21.75 -11.86 28.77
C THR A 351 23.10 -11.20 28.54
N SER A 352 23.18 -10.08 27.81
CA SER A 352 24.44 -9.32 27.76
C SER A 352 24.58 -8.41 28.99
N ASN A 353 25.03 -9.01 30.10
CA ASN A 353 25.74 -8.33 31.19
C ASN A 353 26.98 -7.54 30.69
N ASN A 354 27.31 -7.63 29.40
CA ASN A 354 28.26 -6.77 28.72
C ASN A 354 27.86 -5.29 28.65
N THR A 355 26.66 -4.88 29.10
CA THR A 355 26.32 -3.45 29.16
C THR A 355 27.19 -2.69 30.16
N VAL A 356 27.63 -3.33 31.26
CA VAL A 356 28.53 -2.69 32.23
C VAL A 356 29.95 -2.58 31.65
N GLU A 357 30.44 -3.65 31.01
CA GLU A 357 31.78 -3.65 30.41
C GLU A 357 31.88 -2.72 29.19
N THR A 358 30.82 -2.65 28.38
CA THR A 358 30.73 -1.70 27.26
C THR A 358 30.63 -0.26 27.76
N LYS A 359 29.86 0.01 28.83
CA LYS A 359 29.82 1.33 29.46
C LYS A 359 31.17 1.74 30.04
N ASN A 360 31.91 0.80 30.63
CA ASN A 360 33.26 1.06 31.15
C ASN A 360 34.27 1.34 30.03
N LYS A 361 34.23 0.57 28.93
CA LYS A 361 35.06 0.83 27.74
C LYS A 361 34.74 2.17 27.06
N ILE A 362 33.46 2.54 26.98
CA ILE A 362 33.05 3.85 26.45
C ILE A 362 33.58 4.98 27.35
N LYS A 363 33.54 4.81 28.68
CA LYS A 363 34.13 5.80 29.61
C LYS A 363 35.64 5.91 29.46
N GLU A 364 36.35 4.80 29.29
CA GLU A 364 37.80 4.80 29.01
C GLU A 364 38.13 5.56 27.72
N ILE A 365 37.41 5.29 26.63
CA ILE A 365 37.61 5.96 25.34
C ILE A 365 37.31 7.46 25.45
N GLN A 366 36.25 7.85 26.16
CA GLN A 366 35.92 9.26 26.41
C GLN A 366 36.99 9.98 27.27
N GLN A 367 37.69 9.25 28.13
CA GLN A 367 38.77 9.82 28.95
C GLN A 367 40.04 10.03 28.13
N LEU A 368 40.31 9.16 27.16
CA LEU A 368 41.43 9.29 26.21
C LEU A 368 41.22 10.38 25.16
N LEU A 369 39.97 10.76 24.88
CA LEU A 369 39.62 11.81 23.92
C LEU A 369 39.57 13.22 24.53
N LYS A 370 39.96 13.41 25.79
CA LYS A 370 40.07 14.76 26.35
C LYS A 370 41.21 15.51 25.64
N PRO A 371 40.93 16.70 25.08
CA PRO A 371 41.87 17.41 24.22
C PRO A 371 43.14 17.75 25.02
N ALA A 372 44.27 17.23 24.56
CA ALA A 372 45.58 17.64 25.03
C ALA A 372 45.72 19.15 24.82
N ASN A 373 46.13 19.85 25.88
CA ASN A 373 46.28 21.30 25.96
C ASN A 373 46.57 21.97 24.62
N GLN A 374 45.65 22.83 24.21
CA GLN A 374 45.80 23.79 23.13
C GLN A 374 47.06 24.63 23.39
N VAL A 375 48.14 24.34 22.67
CA VAL A 375 49.26 25.26 22.56
C VAL A 375 48.76 26.43 21.69
N PRO A 376 48.81 27.68 22.18
CA PRO A 376 48.32 28.84 21.45
C PRO A 376 49.17 29.04 20.19
N ILE A 377 48.53 28.98 19.02
CA ILE A 377 49.15 29.34 17.75
C ILE A 377 49.14 30.87 17.67
N GLU A 378 50.30 31.49 17.86
CA GLU A 378 50.50 32.92 17.61
C GLU A 378 50.26 33.21 16.12
N ILE A 379 49.21 33.98 15.84
CA ILE A 379 48.84 34.44 14.51
C ILE A 379 49.77 35.61 14.16
N ASN A 380 51.00 35.30 13.73
CA ASN A 380 51.88 36.31 13.17
C ASN A 380 51.53 36.56 11.70
N GLN A 381 50.94 37.74 11.51
CA GLN A 381 51.01 38.63 10.34
C GLN A 381 50.50 38.10 8.98
N LYS A 382 49.49 38.83 8.49
CA LYS A 382 48.92 38.81 7.13
C LYS A 382 50.00 38.65 6.05
N PRO A 383 49.91 37.64 5.18
CA PRO A 383 50.57 37.68 3.89
C PRO A 383 49.75 38.54 2.93
N ASP A 384 50.43 39.45 2.24
CA ASP A 384 49.87 40.33 1.24
C ASP A 384 49.18 39.56 0.10
N ASN A 385 48.04 40.10 -0.30
CA ASN A 385 47.25 39.67 -1.44
C ASN A 385 48.08 39.78 -2.72
N ASN A 386 48.51 38.66 -3.29
CA ASN A 386 48.80 38.60 -4.72
C ASN A 386 48.46 37.21 -5.25
N TRP A 387 47.17 36.99 -5.51
CA TRP A 387 46.64 35.81 -6.18
C TRP A 387 46.60 36.08 -7.68
N SER A 388 47.74 35.94 -8.33
CA SER A 388 47.81 35.76 -9.78
C SER A 388 49.04 34.90 -10.04
N ASP A 389 48.83 33.82 -10.77
CA ASP A 389 49.83 32.85 -11.24
C ASP A 389 50.23 31.79 -10.22
N VAL A 390 49.58 30.62 -10.27
CA VAL A 390 50.23 29.30 -10.27
C VAL A 390 49.21 28.21 -10.64
N ILE A 391 49.36 27.76 -11.88
CA ILE A 391 49.38 26.36 -12.33
C ILE A 391 48.06 25.57 -12.31
N THR A 392 47.52 25.49 -13.53
CA THR A 392 46.87 24.33 -14.12
C THR A 392 47.64 23.03 -13.87
N ASP A 393 47.10 22.13 -13.07
CA ASP A 393 47.43 20.71 -13.22
C ASP A 393 46.13 19.90 -13.04
N GLN A 394 45.62 19.38 -14.16
CA GLN A 394 44.40 18.59 -14.16
C GLN A 394 44.67 17.23 -13.49
N PRO A 395 43.85 16.81 -12.51
CA PRO A 395 43.98 15.49 -11.91
C PRO A 395 43.66 14.41 -12.96
N LYS A 396 44.61 13.49 -13.16
CA LYS A 396 44.41 12.28 -13.97
C LYS A 396 43.26 11.47 -13.38
N SER A 397 42.26 11.19 -14.21
CA SER A 397 41.12 10.33 -13.93
C SER A 397 41.57 8.94 -13.46
N VAL A 398 41.21 8.56 -12.25
CA VAL A 398 41.37 7.19 -11.73
C VAL A 398 40.22 6.35 -12.27
N ASN A 399 40.53 5.43 -13.19
CA ASN A 399 39.58 4.45 -13.72
C ASN A 399 39.25 3.42 -12.64
N TYR A 400 38.04 3.47 -12.09
CA TYR A 400 37.47 2.40 -11.29
C TYR A 400 36.91 1.31 -12.22
N THR A 401 37.69 0.27 -12.46
CA THR A 401 37.18 -0.98 -13.06
C THR A 401 36.29 -1.71 -12.06
N HIS A 402 34.99 -1.74 -12.36
CA HIS A 402 33.95 -2.52 -11.68
C HIS A 402 34.33 -4.02 -11.64
N LEU A 403 34.53 -4.54 -10.43
CA LEU A 403 34.61 -5.97 -10.14
C LEU A 403 33.17 -6.55 -10.15
N TYR A 404 32.72 -7.03 -11.31
CA TYR A 404 31.59 -7.96 -11.43
C TYR A 404 32.16 -9.38 -11.47
N ASN A 405 32.01 -10.13 -10.38
CA ASN A 405 32.36 -11.55 -10.24
C ASN A 405 31.67 -12.01 -8.94
N GLN A 406 30.87 -13.07 -8.81
CA GLN A 406 30.58 -14.26 -9.60
C GLN A 406 29.20 -14.76 -9.13
N SER A 407 28.24 -14.95 -10.04
CA SER A 407 27.05 -15.74 -9.76
C SER A 407 27.34 -17.20 -10.09
N SER A 408 27.46 -18.02 -9.05
CA SER A 408 27.63 -19.47 -9.13
C SER A 408 26.42 -20.13 -9.80
N VAL A 409 26.64 -20.74 -10.96
CA VAL A 409 25.68 -21.61 -11.65
C VAL A 409 25.82 -23.02 -11.07
N TYR A 410 24.75 -23.51 -10.45
CA TYR A 410 24.63 -24.88 -9.94
C TYR A 410 24.41 -25.84 -11.12
N ASN A 411 25.31 -26.82 -11.29
CA ASN A 411 25.29 -27.80 -12.38
C ASN A 411 24.67 -29.12 -11.89
N PRO A 412 23.48 -29.53 -12.39
CA PRO A 412 22.92 -30.85 -12.13
C PRO A 412 23.52 -31.86 -13.13
N GLN A 413 24.37 -32.76 -12.63
CA GLN A 413 24.57 -34.09 -13.22
C GLN A 413 23.83 -35.13 -12.41
#